data_AF-A0A2N6UGG8-F1
#
_entry.id   AF-A0A2N6UGG8-F1
#
_cell.length_a   1.000
_cell.length_b   1.000
_cell.length_c   1.000
_cell.angle_alpha   90.00
_cell.angle_beta   90.00
_cell.angle_gamma   90.00
#
_symmetry.space_group_name_H-M   'P 1'
#
loop_
_entity.id
_entity.type
_entity.pdbx_description
1 polymer ?
#
loop_
_entity_poly.entity_id
_entity_poly.type
_entity_poly.pdbx_seq_one_letter_code
_entity_poly.pdbx_strand_id
1 'polypeptide(L)'
;MELIVCLPYYLDTEGFDEELEAIISEASDEVAIMNYYRGKEIDHIAKEVSMSKQYDKSIQTVYELQQVGIANLTAQNTFHYEGLVAMIENFEALTNHYGNQEIHLGIHEFNSLLELTALEEG
;
A
#
# COMPACT_ATOMS: atom_id res chain seq x y z
N MET A 1 -8.00 21.59 -5.08
CA MET A 1 -7.86 20.78 -3.85
C MET A 1 -7.58 19.39 -4.36
N GLU A 2 -6.51 18.78 -3.87
CA GLU A 2 -6.14 17.42 -4.23
C GLU A 2 -6.88 16.44 -3.31
N LEU A 3 -7.41 15.35 -3.87
CA LEU A 3 -8.18 14.34 -3.16
C LEU A 3 -7.53 12.97 -3.34
N ILE A 4 -7.04 12.41 -2.22
CA ILE A 4 -6.48 11.07 -2.16
C ILE A 4 -7.52 10.16 -1.51
N VAL A 5 -7.95 9.11 -2.22
CA VAL A 5 -8.92 8.13 -1.69
C VAL A 5 -8.18 6.92 -1.15
N CYS A 6 -8.39 6.62 0.14
CA CYS A 6 -7.81 5.44 0.77
C CYS A 6 -8.66 4.20 0.47
N LEU A 7 -8.06 3.19 -0.15
CA LEU A 7 -8.68 1.95 -0.55
C LEU A 7 -8.30 0.84 0.44
N PRO A 8 -9.29 0.11 1.00
CA PRO A 8 -8.99 -1.03 1.82
C PRO A 8 -8.41 -2.16 0.97
N TYR A 9 -7.52 -2.94 1.58
CA TYR A 9 -6.72 -3.97 0.91
C TYR A 9 -7.52 -5.03 0.15
N TYR A 10 -8.82 -5.18 0.38
CA TYR A 10 -9.63 -6.26 -0.21
C TYR A 10 -10.53 -5.78 -1.35
N LEU A 11 -10.56 -4.47 -1.65
CA LEU A 11 -11.57 -3.88 -2.52
C LEU A 11 -11.57 -4.50 -3.93
N ASP A 12 -10.39 -4.73 -4.49
CA ASP A 12 -10.18 -5.33 -5.82
C ASP A 12 -10.46 -6.84 -5.90
N THR A 13 -10.52 -7.51 -4.74
CA THR A 13 -10.80 -8.95 -4.62
C THR A 13 -12.28 -9.28 -4.45
N GLU A 14 -13.12 -8.31 -4.09
CA GLU A 14 -14.55 -8.49 -3.79
C GLU A 14 -15.46 -8.22 -5.00
N GLY A 15 -14.88 -7.97 -6.19
CA GLY A 15 -15.63 -7.79 -7.44
C GLY A 15 -16.18 -6.39 -7.66
N PHE A 16 -15.62 -5.37 -6.99
CA PHE A 16 -15.98 -3.96 -7.13
C PHE A 16 -15.20 -3.26 -8.25
N ASP A 17 -15.04 -3.92 -9.39
CA ASP A 17 -14.16 -3.44 -10.47
C ASP A 17 -14.66 -2.12 -11.08
N GLU A 18 -15.99 -1.99 -11.26
CA GLU A 18 -16.61 -0.76 -11.78
C GLU A 18 -16.48 0.40 -10.78
N GLU A 19 -16.67 0.15 -9.49
CA GLU A 19 -16.52 1.15 -8.45
C GLU A 19 -15.07 1.57 -8.28
N LEU A 20 -14.13 0.63 -8.35
CA LEU A 20 -12.70 0.91 -8.31
C LEU A 20 -12.28 1.80 -9.49
N GLU A 21 -12.74 1.46 -10.70
CA GLU A 21 -12.48 2.28 -11.89
C GLU A 21 -13.10 3.67 -11.77
N ALA A 22 -14.32 3.80 -11.24
CA ALA A 22 -14.96 5.10 -11.01
C ALA A 22 -14.22 5.94 -9.96
N ILE A 23 -13.76 5.31 -8.87
CA ILE A 23 -12.95 5.99 -7.84
C ILE A 23 -11.65 6.50 -8.45
N ILE A 24 -10.93 5.64 -9.16
CA ILE A 24 -9.65 5.98 -9.78
C ILE A 24 -9.86 7.04 -10.85
N SER A 25 -10.81 6.89 -11.78
CA SER A 25 -10.92 7.78 -12.93
C SER A 25 -11.61 9.12 -12.64
N GLU A 26 -12.68 9.13 -11.83
CA GLU A 26 -13.56 10.29 -11.68
C GLU A 26 -13.52 10.93 -10.29
N ALA A 27 -13.28 10.15 -9.22
CA ALA A 27 -13.50 10.60 -7.84
C ALA A 27 -12.23 10.83 -7.02
N SER A 28 -11.03 10.74 -7.61
CA SER A 28 -9.75 10.95 -6.94
C SER A 28 -8.73 11.61 -7.85
N ASP A 29 -7.74 12.29 -7.27
CA ASP A 29 -6.51 12.68 -7.98
C ASP A 29 -5.45 11.56 -7.86
N GLU A 30 -5.49 10.81 -6.76
CA GLU A 30 -4.63 9.67 -6.46
C GLU A 30 -5.38 8.68 -5.53
N VAL A 31 -4.99 7.41 -5.55
CA VAL A 31 -5.48 6.40 -4.59
C VAL A 31 -4.35 5.92 -3.67
N ALA A 32 -4.65 5.75 -2.39
CA ALA A 32 -3.75 5.14 -1.41
C ALA A 32 -4.26 3.76 -1.02
N ILE A 33 -3.51 2.71 -1.36
CA ILE A 33 -3.93 1.31 -1.22
C ILE A 33 -3.31 0.75 0.05
N MET A 34 -4.13 0.26 0.98
CA MET A 34 -3.65 -0.44 2.18
C MET A 34 -3.05 -1.80 1.75
N ASN A 35 -1.80 -1.90 1.35
CA ASN A 35 -1.24 -3.09 0.72
C ASN A 35 -0.77 -4.13 1.75
N TYR A 36 -1.73 -4.75 2.46
CA TYR A 36 -1.46 -5.57 3.65
C TYR A 36 -1.29 -7.06 3.32
N TYR A 37 -0.63 -7.37 2.20
CA TYR A 37 -0.28 -8.73 1.80
C TYR A 37 1.22 -8.88 1.67
N ARG A 38 1.88 -9.00 2.82
CA ARG A 38 3.32 -9.13 2.91
C ARG A 38 3.84 -10.31 2.11
N GLY A 39 4.72 -10.05 1.15
CA GLY A 39 5.28 -11.01 0.20
C GLY A 39 4.44 -11.25 -1.06
N LYS A 40 3.32 -10.52 -1.23
CA LYS A 40 2.46 -10.55 -2.42
C LYS A 40 2.02 -9.14 -2.85
N GLU A 41 2.73 -8.12 -2.38
CA GLU A 41 2.36 -6.70 -2.53
C GLU A 41 2.24 -6.29 -4.00
N ILE A 42 3.09 -6.84 -4.87
CA ILE A 42 3.04 -6.62 -6.31
C ILE A 42 1.73 -7.18 -6.87
N ASP A 43 1.50 -8.49 -6.72
CA ASP A 43 0.30 -9.13 -7.28
C ASP A 43 -1.01 -8.49 -6.77
N HIS A 44 -1.00 -8.02 -5.52
CA HIS A 44 -2.19 -7.48 -4.87
C HIS A 44 -2.61 -6.08 -5.34
N ILE A 45 -1.72 -5.29 -5.95
CA ILE A 45 -2.08 -3.94 -6.44
C ILE A 45 -2.11 -3.85 -7.96
N ALA A 46 -2.00 -5.00 -8.64
CA ALA A 46 -1.84 -5.04 -10.09
C ALA A 46 -3.03 -4.40 -10.81
N LYS A 47 -4.25 -4.51 -10.25
CA LYS A 47 -5.46 -3.93 -10.84
C LYS A 47 -5.46 -2.42 -10.70
N GLU A 48 -5.20 -1.90 -9.50
CA GLU A 48 -5.12 -0.47 -9.20
C GLU A 48 -4.01 0.20 -10.00
N VAL A 49 -2.84 -0.44 -10.12
CA VAL A 49 -1.75 0.06 -10.98
C VAL A 49 -2.20 0.11 -12.44
N SER A 50 -2.82 -0.96 -12.95
CA SER A 50 -3.27 -1.00 -14.34
C SER A 50 -4.31 0.09 -14.65
N MET A 51 -5.29 0.28 -13.76
CA MET A 51 -6.33 1.30 -13.91
C MET A 51 -5.75 2.71 -13.74
N SER A 52 -4.94 2.95 -12.72
CA SER A 52 -4.36 4.29 -12.48
C SER A 52 -3.48 4.72 -13.66
N LYS A 53 -2.72 3.78 -14.24
CA LYS A 53 -1.96 4.01 -15.47
C LYS A 53 -2.84 4.37 -16.66
N GLN A 54 -3.98 3.71 -16.84
CA GLN A 54 -4.93 4.02 -17.92
C GLN A 54 -5.44 5.47 -17.84
N TYR A 55 -5.55 6.02 -16.63
CA TYR A 55 -6.05 7.36 -16.37
C TYR A 55 -4.95 8.40 -16.04
N ASP A 56 -3.68 8.03 -16.19
CA ASP A 56 -2.51 8.90 -15.90
C ASP A 56 -2.51 9.44 -14.46
N LYS A 57 -2.78 8.56 -13.48
CA LYS A 57 -2.78 8.88 -12.05
C LYS A 57 -1.69 8.15 -11.30
N SER A 58 -1.07 8.82 -10.33
CA SER A 58 -0.17 8.19 -9.37
C SER A 58 -0.97 7.37 -8.36
N ILE A 59 -0.26 6.51 -7.62
CA ILE A 59 -0.83 5.74 -6.50
C ILE A 59 0.09 5.81 -5.28
N GLN A 60 -0.45 5.52 -4.10
CA GLN A 60 0.33 5.22 -2.90
C GLN A 60 0.15 3.76 -2.51
N THR A 61 1.23 3.05 -2.20
CA THR A 61 1.16 1.74 -1.53
C THR A 61 1.45 1.94 -0.05
N VAL A 62 0.47 1.62 0.79
CA VAL A 62 0.53 1.83 2.24
C VAL A 62 0.88 0.53 2.94
N TYR A 63 2.01 0.50 3.64
CA TYR A 63 2.44 -0.64 4.44
C TYR A 63 1.90 -0.58 5.87
N GLU A 64 1.67 -1.74 6.48
CA GLU A 64 1.29 -1.87 7.89
C GLU A 64 2.51 -2.23 8.75
N LEU A 65 2.64 -1.59 9.91
CA LEU A 65 3.73 -1.72 10.87
C LEU A 65 3.23 -2.11 12.27
N GLN A 66 1.91 -2.10 12.50
CA GLN A 66 1.34 -2.48 13.79
C GLN A 66 1.62 -3.94 14.13
N GLN A 67 1.75 -4.23 15.42
CA GLN A 67 2.00 -5.57 15.92
C GLN A 67 0.83 -6.53 15.62
N VAL A 68 1.18 -7.78 15.35
CA VAL A 68 0.21 -8.90 15.21
C VAL A 68 -0.73 -8.97 16.42
N GLY A 69 -2.02 -9.17 16.15
CA GLY A 69 -3.07 -9.24 17.16
C GLY A 69 -3.79 -7.92 17.43
N ILE A 70 -3.23 -6.77 17.02
CA ILE A 70 -3.95 -5.50 16.95
C ILE A 70 -4.85 -5.53 15.71
N ALA A 71 -6.11 -5.11 15.85
CA ALA A 71 -7.07 -5.06 14.73
C ALA A 71 -7.21 -6.38 13.92
N ASN A 72 -6.95 -7.54 14.55
CA ASN A 72 -6.88 -8.87 13.91
C ASN A 72 -5.76 -9.03 12.86
N LEU A 73 -4.72 -8.19 12.88
CA LEU A 73 -3.56 -8.33 12.02
C LEU A 73 -2.85 -9.65 12.27
N THR A 74 -2.51 -10.33 11.19
CA THR A 74 -1.62 -11.50 11.19
C THR A 74 -0.22 -11.08 10.74
N ALA A 75 0.77 -11.97 10.89
CA ALA A 75 2.11 -11.69 10.37
C ALA A 75 2.08 -11.37 8.87
N GLN A 76 1.19 -11.99 8.08
CA GLN A 76 1.10 -11.71 6.65
C GLN A 76 0.63 -10.28 6.32
N ASN A 77 0.15 -9.52 7.30
CA ASN A 77 -0.38 -8.19 7.06
C ASN A 77 0.62 -7.07 7.36
N THR A 78 1.64 -7.32 8.18
CA THR A 78 2.46 -6.28 8.80
C THR A 78 3.95 -6.57 8.65
N PHE A 79 4.77 -5.52 8.60
CA PHE A 79 6.23 -5.57 8.65
C PHE A 79 6.80 -5.44 10.07
N HIS A 80 5.96 -5.46 11.11
CA HIS A 80 6.40 -5.25 12.49
C HIS A 80 7.60 -6.11 12.93
N TYR A 81 7.66 -7.39 12.53
CA TYR A 81 8.74 -8.29 12.91
C TYR A 81 9.92 -8.30 11.94
N GLU A 82 9.71 -7.80 10.71
CA GLU A 82 10.67 -7.77 9.62
C GLU A 82 11.48 -6.47 9.62
N GLY A 83 10.92 -5.40 10.17
CA GLY A 83 11.57 -4.09 10.30
C GLY A 83 11.38 -3.18 9.09
N LEU A 84 11.85 -1.94 9.23
CA LEU A 84 11.70 -0.90 8.21
C LEU A 84 12.60 -1.18 7.01
N VAL A 85 13.78 -1.76 7.23
CA VAL A 85 14.69 -2.14 6.13
C VAL A 85 14.00 -3.10 5.15
N ALA A 86 13.34 -4.15 5.66
CA ALA A 86 12.62 -5.09 4.83
C ALA A 86 11.42 -4.46 4.09
N MET A 87 10.74 -3.51 4.74
CA MET A 87 9.66 -2.73 4.09
C MET A 87 10.21 -1.88 2.95
N ILE A 88 11.36 -1.21 3.15
CA ILE A 88 11.99 -0.35 2.14
C ILE A 88 12.44 -1.20 0.95
N GLU A 89 13.09 -2.33 1.19
CA GLU A 89 13.50 -3.28 0.15
C GLU A 89 12.29 -3.79 -0.67
N ASN A 90 11.16 -4.04 0.00
CA ASN A 90 9.93 -4.42 -0.69
C ASN A 90 9.38 -3.28 -1.57
N PHE A 91 9.35 -2.05 -1.05
CA PHE A 91 8.92 -0.88 -1.80
C PHE A 91 9.81 -0.60 -3.02
N GLU A 92 11.12 -0.73 -2.89
CA GLU A 92 12.06 -0.63 -4.00
C GLU A 92 11.81 -1.73 -5.05
N ALA A 93 11.58 -2.98 -4.62
CA ALA A 93 11.25 -4.06 -5.55
C ALA A 93 9.94 -3.82 -6.30
N LEU A 94 8.91 -3.33 -5.60
CA LEU A 94 7.59 -3.01 -6.15
C LEU A 94 7.65 -1.87 -7.16
N THR A 95 8.33 -0.76 -6.83
CA THR A 95 8.52 0.38 -7.73
C THR A 95 9.33 -0.01 -8.97
N ASN A 96 10.38 -0.83 -8.81
CA ASN A 96 11.15 -1.36 -9.93
C ASN A 96 10.29 -2.26 -10.85
N HIS A 97 9.42 -3.10 -10.27
CA HIS A 97 8.51 -3.96 -11.04
C HIS A 97 7.56 -3.13 -11.90
N TYR A 98 7.00 -2.07 -11.34
CA TYR A 98 6.03 -1.20 -12.01
C TYR A 98 6.63 0.02 -12.69
N GLY A 99 7.94 0.05 -12.98
CA GLY A 99 8.75 1.25 -13.29
C GLY A 99 8.30 2.25 -14.37
N ASN A 100 7.12 2.07 -14.98
CA ASN A 100 6.39 3.06 -15.77
C ASN A 100 5.16 3.66 -15.06
N GLN A 101 5.02 3.46 -13.74
CA GLN A 101 3.96 3.98 -12.89
C GLN A 101 4.60 4.76 -11.74
N GLU A 102 4.09 5.96 -11.46
CA GLU A 102 4.47 6.71 -10.27
C GLU A 102 3.77 6.10 -9.04
N ILE A 103 4.57 5.63 -8.09
CA ILE A 103 4.11 4.98 -6.86
C ILE A 103 4.80 5.64 -5.67
N HIS A 104 4.01 6.19 -4.76
CA HIS A 104 4.46 6.79 -3.52
C HIS A 104 4.41 5.77 -2.36
N LEU A 105 5.30 5.98 -1.38
CA LEU A 105 5.33 5.19 -0.15
C LEU A 105 4.34 5.78 0.86
N GLY A 106 3.42 4.94 1.35
CA GLY A 106 2.60 5.22 2.51
C GLY A 106 2.95 4.29 3.68
N ILE A 107 2.79 4.78 4.91
CA ILE A 107 3.07 4.01 6.13
C ILE A 107 1.89 4.13 7.10
N HIS A 108 1.45 2.98 7.59
CA HIS A 108 0.57 2.81 8.74
C HIS A 108 1.32 1.90 9.73
N GLU A 109 1.44 2.17 11.02
CA GLU A 109 0.87 3.24 11.83
C GLU A 109 1.97 4.08 12.50
N PHE A 110 1.69 5.36 12.79
CA PHE A 110 2.68 6.33 13.26
C PHE A 110 3.43 5.93 14.53
N ASN A 111 2.76 5.39 15.54
CA ASN A 111 3.43 4.96 16.77
C ASN A 111 4.30 3.73 16.52
N SER A 112 3.85 2.81 15.67
CA SER A 112 4.67 1.67 15.26
C SER A 112 5.90 2.09 14.44
N LEU A 113 5.79 3.13 13.61
CA LEU A 113 6.95 3.71 12.92
C LEU A 113 7.98 4.25 13.93
N LEU A 114 7.54 4.97 14.97
CA LEU A 114 8.43 5.48 16.02
C LEU A 114 9.11 4.34 16.78
N GLU A 115 8.35 3.29 17.13
CA GLU A 115 8.86 2.12 17.84
C GLU A 115 9.95 1.40 17.02
N LEU A 116 9.66 1.09 15.75
CA LEU A 116 10.59 0.37 14.88
C LEU A 116 11.85 1.20 14.59
N THR A 117 11.70 2.51 14.38
CA THR A 117 12.87 3.39 14.19
C THR A 117 13.79 3.36 15.40
N ALA A 118 13.22 3.44 16.62
CA ALA A 118 14.01 3.40 17.85
C ALA A 118 14.72 2.06 18.08
N LEU A 119 14.15 0.94 17.61
CA LEU A 119 14.75 -0.38 17.68
C LEU A 119 15.92 -0.56 16.70
N GLU A 120 15.87 0.09 15.54
CA GLU A 120 16.92 -0.01 14.51
C GLU A 120 18.11 0.94 14.76
N GLU A 121 17.92 1.99 15.56
CA GLU A 121 19.00 2.91 15.96
C GLU A 121 19.85 2.41 17.14
N GLY A 122 19.41 1.36 17.85
CA GLY A 122 20.04 0.83 19.07
C GLY A 122 20.99 -0.35 18.84
#